data_AF-A0A2T2N672-F1
#
_entry.id   AF-A0A2T2N672-F1
#
_cell.length_a   1.000
_cell.length_b   1.000
_cell.length_c   1.000
_cell.angle_alpha   90.00
_cell.angle_beta   90.00
_cell.angle_gamma   90.00
#
_symmetry.space_group_name_H-M   'P 1'
#
loop_
_entity.id
_entity.type
_entity.pdbx_description
1 polymer ?
#
loop_
_entity_poly.entity_id
_entity_poly.type
_entity_poly.pdbx_seq_one_letter_code
_entity_poly.pdbx_strand_id
1 'polypeptide(L)'
;MPHVSNDHPPIKHVAIIGCGSIGASWAALFLAQGLTVTAFDINPASKTFLHNLVSAALPTLKSLGLLKNPSAAPENITFTTNLEDAVRHADFIQENGPEKLEFKQELFTDLSRIVRDDVIIATSSSGLTCSSIQAGVPEDAYPERFVVGHPFNPPHLIPLVEVVGGDRTSTKIIDRTMDFYTAMGKKAVHVKKEAKGHIANRLQAALLREALYLVQEDICNVRDIDEAMAYGPGLRWGVMGPNTLMHLAGGEGGAEHLANHLLGPLMTWFAPQDPVLDDNLKKKWVDETLDAVGGRRYQDLSKQRDEELVQLLNVRKEWDDWAENRLSEGSSQGSLAPRKNLYILDTDLIKLPGKCNGRIVTCGIDGSDLHTVIENIPTMPDGITIDHSAGKMYWTNMGTSFNTNDGSIESANLDGSDRQTVIPTGAPGVQTPKQISLAEKSRKLYWCDREGMKVCRSNLDGSEKEILIDTSSTDTDKPSVFRWCVGITVDEARGWFYWTQKGPSKGKQGRIFRARIDNPAERELLFENLPEPIDLELDEETATLYWTDRGDPPTGNSLNRAVVDGVAGKREREVLARRLHETIGLALDRQRKVCFVTDLSGGVYEVDVETKEKKVLFAELGDLTGIALA
;
A
#
# COMPACT_ATOMS: atom_id res chain seq x y z
N MET A 1 -21.71 -8.38 -10.98
CA MET A 1 -22.35 -7.26 -10.27
C MET A 1 -23.86 -7.42 -10.37
N PRO A 2 -24.63 -7.52 -9.27
CA PRO A 2 -26.06 -7.28 -9.34
C PRO A 2 -26.30 -5.76 -9.38
N HIS A 3 -27.22 -5.34 -10.24
CA HIS A 3 -27.66 -3.96 -10.39
C HIS A 3 -28.21 -3.41 -9.06
N VAL A 4 -27.58 -2.38 -8.51
CA VAL A 4 -28.16 -1.55 -7.45
C VAL A 4 -29.21 -0.65 -8.08
N SER A 5 -30.49 -0.89 -7.79
CA SER A 5 -31.58 0.01 -8.15
C SER A 5 -31.45 1.31 -7.38
N ASN A 6 -31.35 2.42 -8.10
CA ASN A 6 -31.02 3.76 -7.61
C ASN A 6 -32.22 4.50 -6.95
N ASP A 7 -33.14 3.77 -6.29
CA ASP A 7 -34.46 4.29 -5.88
C ASP A 7 -34.50 4.91 -4.46
N HIS A 8 -33.37 4.96 -3.73
CA HIS A 8 -33.34 5.49 -2.36
C HIS A 8 -32.46 6.74 -2.22
N PRO A 9 -32.88 7.73 -1.40
CA PRO A 9 -32.07 8.91 -1.15
C PRO A 9 -30.73 8.54 -0.47
N PRO A 10 -29.64 9.24 -0.82
CA PRO A 10 -28.32 8.96 -0.27
C PRO A 10 -28.27 9.26 1.23
N ILE A 11 -27.64 8.37 2.00
CA ILE A 11 -27.38 8.60 3.43
C ILE A 11 -26.25 9.62 3.56
N LYS A 12 -26.55 10.79 4.13
CA LYS A 12 -25.58 11.90 4.33
C LYS A 12 -25.45 12.30 5.80
N HIS A 13 -26.50 12.09 6.59
CA HIS A 13 -26.56 12.43 8.01
C HIS A 13 -26.78 11.18 8.85
N VAL A 14 -25.92 10.97 9.83
CA VAL A 14 -26.01 9.84 10.76
C VAL A 14 -26.23 10.35 12.17
N ALA A 15 -27.21 9.77 12.86
CA ALA A 15 -27.38 9.94 14.30
C ALA A 15 -26.73 8.78 15.06
N ILE A 16 -25.91 9.10 16.05
CA ILE A 16 -25.33 8.15 17.00
C ILE A 16 -26.08 8.28 18.32
N ILE A 17 -26.75 7.22 18.76
CA ILE A 17 -27.50 7.22 20.02
C ILE A 17 -26.70 6.44 21.07
N GLY A 18 -26.11 7.15 22.02
CA GLY A 18 -25.19 6.61 23.04
C GLY A 18 -23.73 6.82 22.63
N CYS A 19 -22.96 7.55 23.45
CA CYS A 19 -21.58 7.94 23.17
C CYS A 19 -20.54 7.18 24.01
N GLY A 20 -20.85 5.93 24.40
CA GLY A 20 -19.86 5.00 24.95
C GLY A 20 -18.81 4.57 23.90
N SER A 21 -17.90 3.66 24.26
CA SER A 21 -16.79 3.24 23.38
C SER A 21 -17.22 2.84 21.96
N ILE A 22 -18.33 2.12 21.82
CA ILE A 22 -18.86 1.69 20.52
C ILE A 22 -19.41 2.87 19.72
N GLY A 23 -20.29 3.67 20.32
CA GLY A 23 -20.92 4.81 19.63
C GLY A 23 -19.92 5.89 19.24
N ALA A 24 -18.98 6.23 20.12
CA ALA A 24 -17.91 7.18 19.80
C ALA A 24 -17.00 6.67 18.67
N SER A 25 -16.76 5.36 18.62
CA SER A 25 -16.02 4.75 17.53
C SER A 25 -16.77 4.76 16.19
N TRP A 26 -18.09 4.56 16.20
CA TRP A 26 -18.91 4.73 15.00
C TRP A 26 -18.91 6.19 14.53
N ALA A 27 -19.05 7.13 15.46
CA ALA A 27 -18.99 8.56 15.17
C ALA A 27 -17.68 8.94 14.47
N ALA A 28 -16.54 8.44 14.96
CA ALA A 28 -15.23 8.65 14.34
C ALA A 28 -15.16 8.14 12.90
N LEU A 29 -15.65 6.91 12.65
CA LEU A 29 -15.67 6.31 11.32
C LEU A 29 -16.54 7.12 10.35
N PHE A 30 -17.80 7.39 10.73
CA PHE A 30 -18.74 8.08 9.83
C PHE A 30 -18.29 9.51 9.53
N LEU A 31 -17.74 10.21 10.53
CA LEU A 31 -17.14 11.52 10.33
C LEU A 31 -15.96 11.45 9.34
N ALA A 32 -15.06 10.48 9.51
CA ALA A 32 -13.90 10.30 8.62
C ALA A 32 -14.31 9.98 7.17
N GLN A 33 -15.43 9.27 6.98
CA GLN A 33 -16.02 8.98 5.67
C GLN A 33 -16.75 10.17 5.04
N GLY A 34 -16.82 11.32 5.72
CA GLY A 34 -17.42 12.56 5.21
C GLY A 34 -18.92 12.71 5.47
N LEU A 35 -19.50 11.89 6.35
CA LEU A 35 -20.88 12.04 6.76
C LEU A 35 -21.03 13.15 7.82
N THR A 36 -22.19 13.79 7.83
CA THR A 36 -22.56 14.70 8.92
C THR A 36 -23.03 13.86 10.10
N VAL A 37 -22.37 14.02 11.26
CA VAL A 37 -22.64 13.20 12.44
C VAL A 37 -23.26 14.05 13.55
N THR A 38 -24.40 13.61 14.05
CA THR A 38 -25.00 14.13 15.28
C THR A 38 -24.98 13.04 16.33
N ALA A 39 -24.43 13.32 17.50
CA ALA A 39 -24.22 12.35 18.58
C ALA A 39 -25.04 12.73 19.80
N PHE A 40 -25.84 11.78 20.28
CA PHE A 40 -26.68 11.91 21.45
C PHE A 40 -26.12 11.09 22.62
N ASP A 41 -26.10 11.69 23.80
CA ASP A 41 -25.98 10.97 25.06
C ASP A 41 -26.74 11.73 26.15
N ILE A 42 -27.40 11.01 27.05
CA ILE A 42 -28.07 11.63 28.20
C ILE A 42 -27.05 12.24 29.18
N ASN A 43 -25.83 11.70 29.21
CA ASN A 43 -24.76 12.21 30.03
C ASN A 43 -23.93 13.26 29.25
N PRO A 44 -23.98 14.55 29.63
CA PRO A 44 -23.21 15.59 28.96
C PRO A 44 -21.69 15.37 29.05
N ALA A 45 -21.21 14.63 30.07
CA ALA A 45 -19.79 14.30 30.19
C ALA A 45 -19.28 13.37 29.08
N SER A 46 -20.18 12.62 28.41
CA SER A 46 -19.82 11.75 27.29
C SER A 46 -19.27 12.54 26.10
N LYS A 47 -19.56 13.84 25.98
CA LYS A 47 -18.99 14.71 24.93
C LYS A 47 -17.47 14.70 24.94
N THR A 48 -16.85 14.86 26.11
CA THR A 48 -15.38 14.88 26.24
C THR A 48 -14.78 13.53 25.85
N PHE A 49 -15.42 12.43 26.27
CA PHE A 49 -14.99 11.08 25.91
C PHE A 49 -15.08 10.83 24.40
N LEU A 50 -16.21 11.20 23.78
CA LEU A 50 -16.43 11.17 22.35
C LEU A 50 -15.32 11.92 21.60
N HIS A 51 -15.06 13.18 21.97
CA HIS A 51 -14.05 13.99 21.30
C HIS A 51 -12.64 13.39 21.43
N ASN A 52 -12.27 12.90 22.61
CA ASN A 52 -10.96 12.29 22.82
C ASN A 52 -10.77 11.01 21.99
N LEU A 53 -11.81 10.17 21.91
CA LEU A 53 -11.75 8.95 21.11
C LEU A 53 -11.67 9.28 19.62
N VAL A 54 -12.47 10.24 19.12
CA VAL A 54 -12.43 10.68 17.72
C VAL A 54 -11.05 11.23 17.37
N SER A 55 -10.47 12.10 18.22
CA SER A 55 -9.11 12.61 18.04
C SER A 55 -8.07 11.50 17.92
N ALA A 56 -8.18 10.45 18.75
CA ALA A 56 -7.26 9.32 18.71
C ALA A 56 -7.48 8.40 17.49
N ALA A 57 -8.72 8.28 17.03
CA ALA A 57 -9.09 7.39 15.91
C ALA A 57 -8.75 7.98 14.53
N LEU A 58 -8.81 9.30 14.35
CA LEU A 58 -8.63 9.94 13.04
C LEU A 58 -7.26 9.65 12.38
N PRO A 59 -6.11 9.70 13.09
CA PRO A 59 -4.82 9.32 12.52
C PRO A 59 -4.79 7.86 12.05
N THR A 60 -5.38 6.96 12.82
CA THR A 60 -5.50 5.52 12.48
C THR A 60 -6.40 5.31 11.26
N LEU A 61 -7.53 5.99 11.19
CA LEU A 61 -8.40 5.94 10.02
C LEU A 61 -7.71 6.49 8.77
N LYS A 62 -6.86 7.51 8.92
CA LYS A 62 -6.03 8.04 7.83
C LYS A 62 -5.03 6.99 7.33
N SER A 63 -4.31 6.31 8.23
CA SER A 63 -3.31 5.31 7.82
C SER A 63 -3.94 4.09 7.13
N LEU A 64 -5.19 3.76 7.45
CA LEU A 64 -5.99 2.72 6.78
C LEU A 64 -6.63 3.19 5.46
N GLY A 65 -6.44 4.45 5.05
CA GLY A 65 -7.09 5.02 3.86
C GLY A 65 -8.60 5.26 4.01
N LEU A 66 -9.10 5.32 5.24
CA LEU A 66 -10.52 5.53 5.59
C LEU A 66 -10.85 6.98 6.00
N LEU A 67 -9.91 7.92 5.82
CA LEU A 67 -10.16 9.36 5.99
C LEU A 67 -10.45 10.03 4.65
N LYS A 68 -11.72 10.04 4.23
CA LYS A 68 -12.18 10.70 3.00
C LYS A 68 -12.38 12.21 3.17
N ASN A 69 -12.63 12.67 4.40
CA ASN A 69 -12.71 14.09 4.74
C ASN A 69 -11.44 14.52 5.49
N PRO A 70 -10.46 15.18 4.84
CA PRO A 70 -9.22 15.62 5.48
C PRO A 70 -9.42 16.67 6.58
N SER A 71 -10.56 17.36 6.57
CA SER A 71 -10.93 18.38 7.55
C SER A 71 -11.77 17.82 8.70
N ALA A 72 -11.96 16.50 8.77
CA ALA A 72 -12.66 15.87 9.89
C ALA A 72 -11.92 16.15 11.21
N ALA A 73 -12.62 16.79 12.14
CA ALA A 73 -12.17 17.04 13.49
C ALA A 73 -13.32 16.73 14.47
N PRO A 74 -13.03 16.40 15.74
CA PRO A 74 -14.07 16.14 16.75
C PRO A 74 -15.14 17.23 16.83
N GLU A 75 -14.75 18.48 16.62
CA GLU A 75 -15.63 19.67 16.66
C GLU A 75 -16.68 19.68 15.55
N ASN A 76 -16.49 18.90 14.49
CA ASN A 76 -17.48 18.73 13.42
C ASN A 76 -18.65 17.84 13.84
N ILE A 77 -18.55 17.09 14.95
CA ILE A 77 -19.66 16.29 15.47
C ILE A 77 -20.57 17.20 16.30
N THR A 78 -21.85 17.23 15.91
CA THR A 78 -22.85 17.94 16.72
C THR A 78 -23.25 17.07 17.90
N PHE A 79 -22.80 17.41 19.11
CA PHE A 79 -23.20 16.72 20.33
C PHE A 79 -24.46 17.37 20.94
N THR A 80 -25.43 16.55 21.34
CA THR A 80 -26.65 17.00 22.02
C THR A 80 -27.08 16.03 23.12
N THR A 81 -27.80 16.53 24.12
CA THR A 81 -28.50 15.73 25.14
C THR A 81 -30.01 15.67 24.89
N ASN A 82 -30.47 16.18 23.74
CA ASN A 82 -31.87 16.13 23.30
C ASN A 82 -32.00 15.14 22.13
N LEU A 83 -32.88 14.15 22.26
CA LEU A 83 -33.04 13.07 21.28
C LEU A 83 -33.63 13.56 19.95
N GLU A 84 -34.64 14.44 19.99
CA GLU A 84 -35.27 15.00 18.79
C GLU A 84 -34.27 15.80 17.95
N ASP A 85 -33.43 16.61 18.60
CA ASP A 85 -32.38 17.35 17.91
C ASP A 85 -31.36 16.42 17.25
N ALA A 86 -31.07 15.28 17.87
CA ALA A 86 -30.11 14.32 17.37
C ALA A 86 -30.53 13.67 16.04
N VAL A 87 -31.83 13.46 15.87
CA VAL A 87 -32.39 12.68 14.75
C VAL A 87 -33.15 13.51 13.72
N ARG A 88 -33.32 14.82 13.97
CA ARG A 88 -34.05 15.79 13.12
C ARG A 88 -33.73 15.68 11.62
N HIS A 89 -32.47 15.43 11.29
CA HIS A 89 -31.98 15.35 9.90
C HIS A 89 -31.40 13.99 9.54
N ALA A 90 -31.51 12.98 10.42
CA ALA A 90 -30.87 11.70 10.20
C ALA A 90 -31.43 10.96 8.99
N ASP A 91 -30.55 10.35 8.22
CA ASP A 91 -30.87 9.40 7.15
C ASP A 91 -30.61 7.95 7.60
N PHE A 92 -29.77 7.78 8.64
CA PHE A 92 -29.42 6.52 9.29
C PHE A 92 -29.19 6.75 10.78
N ILE A 93 -29.62 5.81 11.61
CA ILE A 93 -29.43 5.86 13.07
C ILE A 93 -28.66 4.63 13.52
N GLN A 94 -27.58 4.84 14.28
CA GLN A 94 -26.85 3.78 14.97
C GLN A 94 -27.08 3.92 16.49
N GLU A 95 -27.81 2.96 17.05
CA GLU A 95 -28.07 2.86 18.49
C GLU A 95 -27.00 2.02 19.19
N ASN A 96 -26.48 2.56 20.30
CA ASN A 96 -25.34 2.06 21.07
C ASN A 96 -25.58 2.20 22.59
N GLY A 97 -26.83 2.34 23.01
CA GLY A 97 -27.23 2.45 24.39
C GLY A 97 -27.18 1.10 25.13
N PRO A 98 -27.61 1.08 26.41
CA PRO A 98 -27.56 -0.10 27.26
C PRO A 98 -28.14 -1.37 26.64
N GLU A 99 -27.51 -2.52 26.94
CA GLU A 99 -27.98 -3.85 26.51
C GLU A 99 -29.16 -4.34 27.38
N LYS A 100 -30.26 -3.59 27.36
CA LYS A 100 -31.51 -3.86 28.10
C LYS A 100 -32.69 -3.83 27.12
N LEU A 101 -33.51 -4.89 27.14
CA LEU A 101 -34.56 -5.09 26.15
C LEU A 101 -35.62 -3.99 26.22
N GLU A 102 -36.15 -3.73 27.41
CA GLU A 102 -37.24 -2.77 27.63
C GLU A 102 -36.81 -1.35 27.22
N PHE A 103 -35.57 -0.98 27.56
CA PHE A 103 -34.98 0.28 27.16
C PHE A 103 -34.93 0.44 25.63
N LYS A 104 -34.48 -0.60 24.91
CA LYS A 104 -34.40 -0.53 23.44
C LYS A 104 -35.78 -0.50 22.80
N GLN A 105 -36.76 -1.21 23.35
CA GLN A 105 -38.14 -1.18 22.85
C GLN A 105 -38.77 0.22 22.99
N GLU A 106 -38.59 0.87 24.15
CA GLU A 106 -39.05 2.25 24.37
C GLU A 106 -38.33 3.22 23.42
N LEU A 107 -37.00 3.16 23.36
CA LEU A 107 -36.21 4.02 22.50
C LEU A 107 -36.56 3.87 21.01
N PHE A 108 -36.72 2.64 20.52
CA PHE A 108 -37.07 2.41 19.11
C PHE A 108 -38.49 2.88 18.78
N THR A 109 -39.43 2.78 19.74
CA THR A 109 -40.77 3.35 19.61
C THR A 109 -40.71 4.87 19.49
N ASP A 110 -39.93 5.53 20.36
CA ASP A 110 -39.80 6.98 20.37
C ASP A 110 -39.10 7.50 19.12
N LEU A 111 -37.98 6.88 18.73
CA LEU A 111 -37.26 7.20 17.49
C LEU A 111 -38.18 7.12 16.29
N SER A 112 -39.01 6.07 16.21
CA SER A 112 -39.89 5.85 15.07
C SER A 112 -40.95 6.94 14.88
N ARG A 113 -41.35 7.62 15.96
CA ARG A 113 -42.35 8.70 15.93
C ARG A 113 -41.77 10.05 15.50
N ILE A 114 -40.47 10.25 15.68
CA ILE A 114 -39.82 11.55 15.49
C ILE A 114 -38.90 11.60 14.27
N VAL A 115 -38.78 10.48 13.53
CA VAL A 115 -37.98 10.37 12.31
C VAL A 115 -38.85 10.01 11.11
N ARG A 116 -38.38 10.34 9.91
CA ARG A 116 -39.07 10.01 8.66
C ARG A 116 -39.15 8.49 8.47
N ASP A 117 -40.22 8.01 7.84
CA ASP A 117 -40.50 6.58 7.64
C ASP A 117 -39.40 5.84 6.86
N ASP A 118 -38.57 6.55 6.09
CA ASP A 118 -37.50 6.00 5.26
C ASP A 118 -36.13 5.83 5.95
N VAL A 119 -36.00 6.27 7.21
CA VAL A 119 -34.77 6.21 8.01
C VAL A 119 -34.52 4.80 8.54
N ILE A 120 -33.31 4.28 8.35
CA ILE A 120 -32.91 2.99 8.95
C ILE A 120 -32.56 3.19 10.42
N ILE A 121 -33.07 2.32 11.29
CA ILE A 121 -32.74 2.30 12.72
C ILE A 121 -31.96 1.03 13.03
N ALA A 122 -30.63 1.17 13.10
CA ALA A 122 -29.71 0.08 13.40
C ALA A 122 -29.35 0.05 14.89
N THR A 123 -29.18 -1.14 15.47
CA THR A 123 -28.61 -1.32 16.83
C THR A 123 -27.29 -2.07 16.79
N SER A 124 -26.36 -1.69 17.67
CA SER A 124 -25.11 -2.41 17.93
C SER A 124 -25.26 -3.59 18.91
N SER A 125 -26.48 -4.05 19.19
CA SER A 125 -26.74 -5.13 20.16
C SER A 125 -25.99 -6.43 19.82
N SER A 126 -25.37 -7.02 20.84
CA SER A 126 -24.58 -8.25 20.74
C SER A 126 -25.34 -9.49 21.23
N GLY A 127 -26.39 -9.30 22.04
CA GLY A 127 -27.13 -10.37 22.70
C GLY A 127 -28.64 -10.35 22.50
N LEU A 128 -29.25 -9.21 22.17
CA LEU A 128 -30.69 -9.11 21.90
C LEU A 128 -30.96 -9.36 20.41
N THR A 129 -32.04 -10.07 20.12
CA THR A 129 -32.48 -10.29 18.74
C THR A 129 -33.27 -9.06 18.27
N CYS A 130 -33.16 -8.71 17.00
CA CYS A 130 -33.98 -7.69 16.36
C CYS A 130 -35.48 -8.01 16.54
N SER A 131 -35.87 -9.29 16.43
CA SER A 131 -37.27 -9.71 16.68
C SER A 131 -37.73 -9.42 18.11
N SER A 132 -36.87 -9.58 19.12
CA SER A 132 -37.23 -9.25 20.50
C SER A 132 -37.46 -7.74 20.70
N ILE A 133 -36.67 -6.91 20.03
CA ILE A 133 -36.85 -5.45 20.03
C ILE A 133 -38.14 -5.11 19.28
N GLN A 134 -38.34 -5.69 18.11
CA GLN A 134 -39.56 -5.49 17.32
C GLN A 134 -40.80 -5.88 18.14
N ALA A 135 -40.83 -7.03 18.81
CA ALA A 135 -42.02 -7.50 19.52
C ALA A 135 -42.58 -6.52 20.57
N GLY A 136 -41.75 -5.64 21.12
CA GLY A 136 -42.16 -4.61 22.09
C GLY A 136 -42.53 -3.26 21.49
N VAL A 137 -42.47 -3.08 20.16
CA VAL A 137 -42.89 -1.83 19.51
C VAL A 137 -44.26 -1.95 18.83
N PRO A 138 -45.06 -0.87 18.84
CA PRO A 138 -46.29 -0.77 18.05
C PRO A 138 -46.08 -0.99 16.54
N GLU A 139 -47.13 -1.38 15.81
CA GLU A 139 -47.04 -1.60 14.36
C GLU A 139 -46.84 -0.29 13.58
N ASP A 140 -47.42 0.81 14.05
CA ASP A 140 -47.22 2.16 13.50
C ASP A 140 -45.83 2.75 13.79
N ALA A 141 -44.95 2.01 14.47
CA ALA A 141 -43.53 2.33 14.58
C ALA A 141 -42.72 1.91 13.33
N TYR A 142 -43.33 1.21 12.38
CA TYR A 142 -42.68 0.70 11.16
C TYR A 142 -41.46 -0.18 11.49
N PRO A 143 -41.65 -1.31 12.18
CA PRO A 143 -40.57 -2.20 12.63
C PRO A 143 -39.74 -2.81 11.48
N GLU A 144 -40.22 -2.75 10.24
CA GLU A 144 -39.57 -3.28 9.05
C GLU A 144 -38.26 -2.59 8.66
N ARG A 145 -38.02 -1.39 9.21
CA ARG A 145 -36.76 -0.62 9.07
C ARG A 145 -35.78 -0.80 10.22
N PHE A 146 -36.10 -1.66 11.18
CA PHE A 146 -35.19 -1.97 12.29
C PHE A 146 -34.24 -3.09 11.88
N VAL A 147 -32.97 -2.96 12.26
CA VAL A 147 -31.94 -3.93 11.91
C VAL A 147 -30.85 -3.96 12.98
N VAL A 148 -30.19 -5.08 13.16
CA VAL A 148 -28.95 -5.15 13.93
C VAL A 148 -27.80 -4.89 12.97
N GLY A 149 -26.92 -3.94 13.32
CA GLY A 149 -25.64 -3.72 12.68
C GLY A 149 -24.55 -3.84 13.73
N HIS A 150 -24.21 -5.08 14.08
CA HIS A 150 -23.35 -5.40 15.22
C HIS A 150 -21.86 -5.26 14.84
N PRO A 151 -21.12 -4.32 15.45
CA PRO A 151 -19.69 -4.16 15.22
C PRO A 151 -18.85 -5.05 16.15
N PHE A 152 -17.54 -5.06 15.90
CA PHE A 152 -16.55 -5.60 16.82
C PHE A 152 -15.65 -4.48 17.37
N ASN A 153 -15.30 -4.58 18.65
CA ASN A 153 -14.54 -3.53 19.33
C ASN A 153 -13.04 -3.60 19.02
N PRO A 154 -12.37 -2.48 18.66
CA PRO A 154 -12.94 -1.15 18.40
C PRO A 154 -13.56 -0.99 16.98
N PRO A 155 -14.82 -0.50 16.86
CA PRO A 155 -15.53 -0.46 15.57
C PRO A 155 -14.86 0.34 14.45
N HIS A 156 -13.99 1.29 14.74
CA HIS A 156 -13.30 2.09 13.73
C HIS A 156 -12.15 1.31 13.10
N LEU A 157 -11.48 0.42 13.85
CA LEU A 157 -10.45 -0.48 13.30
C LEU A 157 -11.05 -1.77 12.76
N ILE A 158 -11.84 -2.51 13.56
CA ILE A 158 -12.29 -3.84 13.14
C ILE A 158 -13.29 -3.70 11.98
N PRO A 159 -13.05 -4.32 10.81
CA PRO A 159 -13.91 -4.10 9.65
C PRO A 159 -15.25 -4.85 9.70
N LEU A 160 -15.35 -5.94 10.45
CA LEU A 160 -16.54 -6.81 10.44
C LEU A 160 -17.77 -6.09 11.04
N VAL A 161 -18.89 -6.17 10.32
CA VAL A 161 -20.21 -5.78 10.83
C VAL A 161 -21.20 -6.90 10.51
N GLU A 162 -21.83 -7.47 11.53
CA GLU A 162 -22.87 -8.48 11.35
C GLU A 162 -24.23 -7.79 11.22
N VAL A 163 -24.85 -7.93 10.05
CA VAL A 163 -26.17 -7.36 9.75
C VAL A 163 -27.23 -8.44 9.94
N VAL A 164 -28.19 -8.19 10.82
CA VAL A 164 -29.23 -9.17 11.19
C VAL A 164 -30.60 -8.50 11.17
N GLY A 165 -31.51 -9.01 10.34
CA GLY A 165 -32.92 -8.63 10.37
C GLY A 165 -33.70 -9.45 11.40
N GLY A 166 -34.76 -8.86 11.94
CA GLY A 166 -35.80 -9.57 12.70
C GLY A 166 -36.92 -10.07 11.80
N ASP A 167 -37.92 -10.71 12.40
CA ASP A 167 -39.06 -11.33 11.72
C ASP A 167 -39.85 -10.34 10.84
N ARG A 168 -39.83 -9.05 11.21
CA ARG A 168 -40.52 -7.99 10.46
C ARG A 168 -39.60 -7.16 9.59
N THR A 169 -38.27 -7.32 9.67
CA THR A 169 -37.32 -6.51 8.90
C THR A 169 -37.44 -6.82 7.42
N SER A 170 -37.62 -5.78 6.59
CA SER A 170 -37.68 -5.97 5.15
C SER A 170 -36.31 -6.31 4.57
N THR A 171 -36.26 -7.16 3.55
CA THR A 171 -35.02 -7.51 2.84
C THR A 171 -34.33 -6.28 2.25
N LYS A 172 -35.12 -5.32 1.74
CA LYS A 172 -34.61 -4.03 1.24
C LYS A 172 -33.81 -3.26 2.29
N ILE A 173 -34.23 -3.30 3.54
CA ILE A 173 -33.53 -2.63 4.65
C ILE A 173 -32.23 -3.36 4.98
N ILE A 174 -32.23 -4.69 4.97
CA ILE A 174 -31.01 -5.49 5.15
C ILE A 174 -30.00 -5.14 4.06
N ASP A 175 -30.41 -5.18 2.79
CA ASP A 175 -29.54 -4.91 1.64
C ASP A 175 -28.99 -3.47 1.69
N ARG A 176 -29.85 -2.47 1.93
CA ARG A 176 -29.43 -1.07 2.07
C ARG A 176 -28.48 -0.85 3.26
N THR A 177 -28.65 -1.59 4.35
CA THR A 177 -27.76 -1.54 5.52
C THR A 177 -26.40 -2.17 5.22
N MET A 178 -26.39 -3.30 4.51
CA MET A 178 -25.16 -3.95 4.03
C MET A 178 -24.37 -3.00 3.12
N ASP A 179 -25.03 -2.42 2.13
CA ASP A 179 -24.42 -1.45 1.20
C ASP A 179 -23.87 -0.22 1.94
N PHE A 180 -24.61 0.29 2.91
CA PHE A 180 -24.17 1.42 3.74
C PHE A 180 -22.87 1.10 4.48
N TYR A 181 -22.80 0.00 5.23
CA TYR A 181 -21.58 -0.35 5.96
C TYR A 181 -20.42 -0.64 5.00
N THR A 182 -20.66 -1.32 3.88
CA THR A 182 -19.63 -1.55 2.85
C THR A 182 -19.09 -0.23 2.27
N ALA A 183 -19.95 0.75 1.98
CA ALA A 183 -19.53 2.06 1.50
C ALA A 183 -18.65 2.83 2.53
N MET A 184 -18.81 2.53 3.82
CA MET A 184 -17.99 3.08 4.92
C MET A 184 -16.66 2.35 5.12
N GLY A 185 -16.31 1.40 4.25
CA GLY A 185 -15.08 0.62 4.35
C GLY A 185 -15.17 -0.55 5.33
N LYS A 186 -16.38 -1.03 5.64
CA LYS A 186 -16.62 -2.21 6.49
C LYS A 186 -16.90 -3.46 5.66
N LYS A 187 -16.66 -4.62 6.26
CA LYS A 187 -17.02 -5.93 5.72
C LYS A 187 -18.34 -6.36 6.36
N ALA A 188 -19.44 -5.94 5.75
CA ALA A 188 -20.77 -6.32 6.19
C ALA A 188 -21.05 -7.80 5.87
N VAL A 189 -21.57 -8.54 6.84
CA VAL A 189 -21.94 -9.96 6.71
C VAL A 189 -23.41 -10.12 7.11
N HIS A 190 -24.22 -10.66 6.21
CA HIS A 190 -25.63 -10.91 6.48
C HIS A 190 -25.79 -12.22 7.28
N VAL A 191 -26.25 -12.08 8.52
CA VAL A 191 -26.67 -13.20 9.36
C VAL A 191 -28.11 -13.55 8.99
N LYS A 192 -28.28 -14.55 8.13
CA LYS A 192 -29.56 -14.91 7.51
C LYS A 192 -30.68 -15.28 8.49
N LYS A 193 -30.32 -15.71 9.70
CA LYS A 193 -31.26 -16.07 10.75
C LYS A 193 -30.69 -15.63 12.08
N GLU A 194 -31.51 -14.95 12.86
CA GLU A 194 -31.14 -14.50 14.19
C GLU A 194 -30.65 -15.66 15.05
N ALA A 195 -29.52 -15.43 15.71
CA ALA A 195 -28.96 -16.32 16.70
C ALA A 195 -28.36 -15.47 17.81
N LYS A 196 -28.56 -15.86 19.06
CA LYS A 196 -27.92 -15.19 20.19
C LYS A 196 -26.39 -15.26 20.03
N GLY A 197 -25.73 -14.10 20.06
CA GLY A 197 -24.30 -13.96 19.80
C GLY A 197 -23.91 -14.05 18.32
N HIS A 198 -24.86 -13.94 17.39
CA HIS A 198 -24.62 -13.86 15.94
C HIS A 198 -23.72 -14.99 15.41
N ILE A 199 -22.72 -14.71 14.58
CA ILE A 199 -21.77 -15.72 14.08
C ILE A 199 -20.47 -15.65 14.89
N ALA A 200 -19.79 -14.51 14.85
CA ALA A 200 -18.43 -14.40 15.36
C ALA A 200 -18.37 -14.46 16.90
N ASN A 201 -19.30 -13.83 17.63
CA ASN A 201 -19.35 -13.93 19.09
C ASN A 201 -19.67 -15.37 19.56
N ARG A 202 -20.48 -16.15 18.82
CA ARG A 202 -20.72 -17.56 19.15
C ARG A 202 -19.47 -18.41 19.02
N LEU A 203 -18.69 -18.20 17.97
CA LEU A 203 -17.42 -18.89 17.75
C LEU A 203 -16.37 -18.48 18.79
N GLN A 204 -16.28 -17.18 19.12
CA GLN A 204 -15.41 -16.69 20.18
C GLN A 204 -15.79 -17.28 21.54
N ALA A 205 -17.08 -17.33 21.87
CA ALA A 205 -17.56 -17.94 23.11
C ALA A 205 -17.30 -19.46 23.15
N ALA A 206 -17.33 -20.16 22.01
CA ALA A 206 -16.98 -21.57 21.95
C ALA A 206 -15.51 -21.82 22.29
N LEU A 207 -14.61 -21.02 21.71
CA LEU A 207 -13.18 -21.06 22.06
C LEU A 207 -12.96 -20.77 23.55
N LEU A 208 -13.64 -19.76 24.10
CA LEU A 208 -13.53 -19.43 25.52
C LEU A 208 -14.03 -20.56 26.44
N ARG A 209 -15.12 -21.24 26.07
CA ARG A 209 -15.62 -22.39 26.85
C ARG A 209 -14.59 -23.52 26.91
N GLU A 210 -13.96 -23.84 25.77
CA GLU A 210 -12.89 -24.84 25.73
C GLU A 210 -11.67 -24.40 26.56
N ALA A 211 -11.23 -23.15 26.41
CA ALA A 211 -10.11 -22.61 27.17
C ALA A 211 -10.35 -22.68 28.70
N LEU A 212 -11.56 -22.31 29.15
CA LEU A 212 -11.94 -22.40 30.55
C LEU A 212 -12.00 -23.84 31.05
N TYR A 213 -12.43 -24.79 30.20
CA TYR A 213 -12.38 -26.21 30.52
C TYR A 213 -10.93 -26.69 30.70
N LEU A 214 -10.02 -26.33 29.80
CA LEU A 214 -8.60 -26.70 29.91
C LEU A 214 -7.96 -26.17 31.22
N VAL A 215 -8.31 -24.94 31.61
CA VAL A 215 -7.87 -24.36 32.90
C VAL A 215 -8.53 -25.09 34.07
N GLN A 216 -9.82 -25.41 34.00
CA GLN A 216 -10.53 -26.12 35.07
C GLN A 216 -9.92 -27.50 35.36
N GLU A 217 -9.54 -28.22 34.31
CA GLU A 217 -8.97 -29.57 34.39
C GLU A 217 -7.44 -29.59 34.58
N ASP A 218 -6.82 -28.43 34.85
CA ASP A 218 -5.37 -28.31 35.06
C ASP A 218 -4.51 -28.84 33.90
N ILE A 219 -5.04 -28.83 32.66
CA ILE A 219 -4.32 -29.30 31.47
C ILE A 219 -3.21 -28.32 31.09
N CYS A 220 -3.49 -27.02 31.22
CA CYS A 220 -2.55 -25.92 30.98
C CYS A 220 -3.04 -24.64 31.69
N ASN A 221 -2.16 -23.65 31.82
CA ASN A 221 -2.53 -22.34 32.36
C ASN A 221 -2.97 -21.37 31.24
N VAL A 222 -3.53 -20.21 31.62
CA VAL A 222 -3.98 -19.18 30.66
C VAL A 222 -2.88 -18.70 29.70
N ARG A 223 -1.63 -18.54 30.18
CA ARG A 223 -0.52 -18.08 29.33
C ARG A 223 -0.21 -19.07 28.22
N ASP A 224 -0.16 -20.36 28.55
CA ASP A 224 0.09 -21.42 27.57
C ASP A 224 -1.01 -21.46 26.49
N ILE A 225 -2.27 -21.24 26.90
CA ILE A 225 -3.41 -21.15 25.97
C ILE A 225 -3.25 -19.95 25.05
N ASP A 226 -2.97 -18.76 25.59
CA ASP A 226 -2.79 -17.54 24.82
C ASP A 226 -1.63 -17.67 23.81
N GLU A 227 -0.49 -18.22 24.23
CA GLU A 227 0.66 -18.45 23.35
C GLU A 227 0.35 -19.49 22.27
N ALA A 228 -0.27 -20.62 22.63
CA ALA A 228 -0.67 -21.64 21.67
C ALA A 228 -1.63 -21.09 20.61
N MET A 229 -2.58 -20.25 21.02
CA MET A 229 -3.53 -19.62 20.12
C MET A 229 -2.90 -18.52 19.27
N ALA A 230 -2.14 -17.60 19.87
CA ALA A 230 -1.52 -16.47 19.17
C ALA A 230 -0.49 -16.91 18.14
N TYR A 231 0.34 -17.91 18.46
CA TYR A 231 1.41 -18.41 17.58
C TYR A 231 1.03 -19.65 16.77
N GLY A 232 -0.16 -20.22 16.99
CA GLY A 232 -0.68 -21.37 16.24
C GLY A 232 -1.86 -21.00 15.34
N PRO A 233 -3.10 -21.47 15.64
CA PRO A 233 -4.26 -21.24 14.79
C PRO A 233 -4.68 -19.77 14.65
N GLY A 234 -4.46 -18.94 15.68
CA GLY A 234 -4.79 -17.51 15.65
C GLY A 234 -4.02 -16.75 14.58
N LEU A 235 -2.73 -17.05 14.41
CA LEU A 235 -1.90 -16.44 13.36
C LEU A 235 -2.47 -16.71 11.95
N ARG A 236 -2.81 -17.97 11.65
CA ARG A 236 -3.42 -18.32 10.34
C ARG A 236 -4.86 -17.81 10.19
N TRP A 237 -5.64 -17.75 11.28
CA TRP A 237 -6.97 -17.12 11.27
C TRP A 237 -6.91 -15.62 10.99
N GLY A 238 -5.81 -14.98 11.41
CA GLY A 238 -5.48 -13.61 11.02
C GLY A 238 -5.24 -13.42 9.52
N VAL A 239 -5.05 -14.50 8.75
CA VAL A 239 -4.86 -14.48 7.28
C VAL A 239 -6.13 -14.92 6.56
N MET A 240 -6.70 -16.09 6.90
CA MET A 240 -7.86 -16.66 6.22
C MET A 240 -8.92 -17.20 7.18
N GLY A 241 -10.18 -17.25 6.73
CA GLY A 241 -11.27 -17.85 7.49
C GLY A 241 -11.05 -19.34 7.77
N PRO A 242 -11.62 -19.89 8.87
CA PRO A 242 -11.33 -21.24 9.33
C PRO A 242 -11.65 -22.31 8.29
N ASN A 243 -12.75 -22.20 7.54
CA ASN A 243 -13.10 -23.19 6.51
C ASN A 243 -12.15 -23.16 5.30
N THR A 244 -11.66 -21.98 4.89
CA THR A 244 -10.66 -21.87 3.82
C THR A 244 -9.34 -22.51 4.25
N LEU A 245 -8.94 -22.33 5.51
CA LEU A 245 -7.76 -23.00 6.05
C LEU A 245 -7.96 -24.51 6.17
N MET A 246 -9.17 -24.97 6.48
CA MET A 246 -9.50 -26.39 6.47
C MET A 246 -9.46 -26.96 5.04
N HIS A 247 -9.90 -26.21 4.04
CA HIS A 247 -9.69 -26.58 2.64
C HIS A 247 -8.20 -26.77 2.32
N LEU A 248 -7.34 -25.82 2.71
CA LEU A 248 -5.89 -25.95 2.51
C LEU A 248 -5.28 -27.13 3.29
N ALA A 249 -5.80 -27.43 4.49
CA ALA A 249 -5.35 -28.57 5.28
C ALA A 249 -5.68 -29.92 4.61
N GLY A 250 -6.61 -29.96 3.66
CA GLY A 250 -6.88 -31.12 2.82
C GLY A 250 -5.95 -31.28 1.61
N GLY A 251 -4.95 -30.38 1.44
CA GLY A 251 -4.02 -30.41 0.32
C GLY A 251 -4.69 -30.17 -1.03
N GLU A 252 -4.18 -30.78 -2.11
CA GLU A 252 -4.73 -30.63 -3.47
C GLU A 252 -6.20 -31.10 -3.58
N GLY A 253 -6.62 -32.06 -2.76
CA GLY A 253 -7.99 -32.55 -2.71
C GLY A 253 -8.94 -31.66 -1.89
N GLY A 254 -8.42 -30.59 -1.29
CA GLY A 254 -9.20 -29.55 -0.63
C GLY A 254 -10.10 -30.05 0.50
N ALA A 255 -11.21 -29.34 0.70
CA ALA A 255 -12.17 -29.63 1.75
C ALA A 255 -12.79 -31.04 1.65
N GLU A 256 -12.92 -31.60 0.45
CA GLU A 256 -13.45 -32.96 0.26
C GLU A 256 -12.48 -34.02 0.80
N HIS A 257 -11.19 -33.86 0.51
CA HIS A 257 -10.17 -34.75 1.06
C HIS A 257 -10.11 -34.64 2.60
N LEU A 258 -10.14 -33.42 3.15
CA LEU A 258 -10.20 -33.22 4.59
C LEU A 258 -11.45 -33.87 5.22
N ALA A 259 -12.61 -33.70 4.59
CA ALA A 259 -13.87 -34.26 5.08
C ALA A 259 -13.82 -35.78 5.18
N ASN A 260 -13.26 -36.44 4.17
CA ASN A 260 -13.20 -37.90 4.11
C ASN A 260 -12.15 -38.52 5.04
N HIS A 261 -11.12 -37.77 5.46
CA HIS A 261 -9.98 -38.35 6.18
C HIS A 261 -9.75 -37.78 7.59
N LEU A 262 -10.06 -36.50 7.83
CA LEU A 262 -9.68 -35.81 9.06
C LEU A 262 -10.86 -35.19 9.81
N LEU A 263 -11.99 -34.91 9.16
CA LEU A 263 -13.11 -34.25 9.85
C LEU A 263 -13.67 -35.09 11.00
N GLY A 264 -13.82 -36.42 10.81
CA GLY A 264 -14.25 -37.32 11.88
C GLY A 264 -13.34 -37.27 13.11
N PRO A 265 -12.02 -37.51 12.96
CA PRO A 265 -11.05 -37.34 14.05
C PRO A 265 -11.07 -35.95 14.71
N LEU A 266 -11.12 -34.86 13.92
CA LEU A 266 -11.19 -33.48 14.45
C LEU A 266 -12.38 -33.29 15.41
N MET A 267 -13.53 -33.89 15.08
CA MET A 267 -14.73 -33.84 15.91
C MET A 267 -14.62 -34.70 17.18
N THR A 268 -13.43 -35.21 17.55
CA THR A 268 -13.18 -35.87 18.84
C THR A 268 -12.38 -35.00 19.81
N TRP A 269 -11.83 -33.87 19.35
CA TRP A 269 -10.92 -33.01 20.12
C TRP A 269 -11.65 -31.81 20.74
N PHE A 270 -12.51 -32.08 21.72
CA PHE A 270 -13.28 -31.06 22.44
C PHE A 270 -13.61 -31.53 23.85
N ALA A 271 -13.92 -30.59 24.73
CA ALA A 271 -14.34 -30.90 26.09
C ALA A 271 -15.61 -31.78 26.11
N PRO A 272 -15.64 -32.87 26.90
CA PRO A 272 -16.82 -33.73 27.03
C PRO A 272 -18.03 -33.00 27.65
N GLN A 273 -17.81 -31.90 28.37
CA GLN A 273 -18.84 -31.02 28.90
C GLN A 273 -18.37 -29.56 28.98
N ASP A 274 -19.32 -28.62 29.02
CA ASP A 274 -19.01 -27.21 29.31
C ASP A 274 -18.39 -27.06 30.73
N PRO A 275 -17.49 -26.08 30.94
CA PRO A 275 -16.90 -25.81 32.25
C PRO A 275 -17.95 -25.32 33.26
N VAL A 276 -17.75 -25.66 34.53
CA VAL A 276 -18.59 -25.20 35.63
C VAL A 276 -18.06 -23.86 36.14
N LEU A 277 -18.81 -22.79 35.85
CA LEU A 277 -18.44 -21.42 36.24
C LEU A 277 -18.70 -21.13 37.73
N ASP A 278 -18.06 -21.89 38.61
CA ASP A 278 -18.04 -21.63 40.04
C ASP A 278 -17.03 -20.53 40.41
N ASP A 279 -16.99 -20.17 41.69
CA ASP A 279 -16.10 -19.08 42.15
C ASP A 279 -14.63 -19.48 42.14
N ASN A 280 -14.32 -20.78 42.17
CA ASN A 280 -12.96 -21.29 42.10
C ASN A 280 -12.40 -21.11 40.69
N LEU A 281 -13.12 -21.55 39.66
CA LEU A 281 -12.69 -21.39 38.26
C LEU A 281 -12.59 -19.92 37.88
N LYS A 282 -13.55 -19.08 38.28
CA LYS A 282 -13.47 -17.63 38.05
C LYS A 282 -12.22 -17.03 38.68
N LYS A 283 -11.96 -17.37 39.95
CA LYS A 283 -10.77 -16.87 40.65
C LYS A 283 -9.49 -17.33 39.97
N LYS A 284 -9.39 -18.62 39.63
CA LYS A 284 -8.23 -19.20 38.95
C LYS A 284 -7.97 -18.53 37.61
N TRP A 285 -9.01 -18.41 36.77
CA TRP A 285 -8.91 -17.74 35.47
C TRP A 285 -8.46 -16.27 35.62
N VAL A 286 -9.00 -15.54 36.60
CA VAL A 286 -8.59 -14.15 36.87
C VAL A 286 -7.12 -14.09 37.31
N ASP A 287 -6.71 -14.90 38.27
CA ASP A 287 -5.33 -14.88 38.80
C ASP A 287 -4.31 -15.21 37.69
N GLU A 288 -4.57 -16.24 36.89
CA GLU A 288 -3.68 -16.64 35.78
C GLU A 288 -3.69 -15.63 34.62
N THR A 289 -4.84 -15.01 34.31
CA THR A 289 -4.91 -13.94 33.31
C THR A 289 -4.08 -12.72 33.77
N LEU A 290 -4.14 -12.36 35.06
CA LEU A 290 -3.34 -11.27 35.61
C LEU A 290 -1.83 -11.58 35.57
N ASP A 291 -1.45 -12.84 35.78
CA ASP A 291 -0.07 -13.29 35.58
C ASP A 291 0.37 -13.14 34.11
N ALA A 292 -0.44 -13.61 33.15
CA ALA A 292 -0.17 -13.48 31.71
C ALA A 292 -0.09 -12.01 31.25
N VAL A 293 -0.91 -11.14 31.83
CA VAL A 293 -0.83 -9.68 31.64
C VAL A 293 0.50 -9.13 32.16
N GLY A 294 1.10 -9.72 33.19
CA GLY A 294 2.45 -9.39 33.66
C GLY A 294 2.58 -7.95 34.15
N GLY A 295 1.53 -7.40 34.76
CA GLY A 295 1.50 -6.02 35.28
C GLY A 295 1.43 -4.91 34.21
N ARG A 296 1.31 -5.26 32.92
CA ARG A 296 1.13 -4.28 31.84
C ARG A 296 -0.17 -3.50 32.03
N ARG A 297 -0.12 -2.18 31.79
CA ARG A 297 -1.32 -1.32 31.93
C ARG A 297 -2.27 -1.58 30.78
N TYR A 298 -3.58 -1.46 31.05
CA TYR A 298 -4.63 -1.56 30.03
C TYR A 298 -4.37 -0.67 28.81
N GLN A 299 -3.93 0.57 29.02
CA GLN A 299 -3.63 1.51 27.94
C GLN A 299 -2.49 1.04 27.04
N ASP A 300 -1.45 0.42 27.62
CA ASP A 300 -0.30 -0.08 26.87
C ASP A 300 -0.69 -1.32 26.04
N LEU A 301 -1.48 -2.23 26.63
CA LEU A 301 -2.02 -3.40 25.93
C LEU A 301 -2.97 -3.01 24.79
N SER A 302 -3.88 -2.06 25.03
CA SER A 302 -4.79 -1.57 23.99
C SER A 302 -4.00 -0.91 22.87
N LYS A 303 -2.99 -0.09 23.19
CA LYS A 303 -2.14 0.55 22.20
C LYS A 303 -1.39 -0.47 21.35
N GLN A 304 -0.74 -1.46 21.99
CA GLN A 304 -0.05 -2.54 21.29
C GLN A 304 -0.99 -3.28 20.34
N ARG A 305 -2.15 -3.73 20.84
CA ARG A 305 -3.17 -4.41 20.03
C ARG A 305 -3.58 -3.56 18.83
N ASP A 306 -3.90 -2.29 19.05
CA ASP A 306 -4.43 -1.42 18.00
C ASP A 306 -3.37 -1.11 16.94
N GLU A 307 -2.12 -0.86 17.33
CA GLU A 307 -1.00 -0.64 16.39
C GLU A 307 -0.67 -1.88 15.55
N GLU A 308 -0.67 -3.07 16.15
CA GLU A 308 -0.48 -4.33 15.43
C GLU A 308 -1.65 -4.63 14.49
N LEU A 309 -2.89 -4.38 14.92
CA LEU A 309 -4.08 -4.54 14.08
C LEU A 309 -4.03 -3.64 12.84
N VAL A 310 -3.55 -2.40 12.96
CA VAL A 310 -3.38 -1.52 11.79
C VAL A 310 -2.43 -2.12 10.76
N GLN A 311 -1.30 -2.66 11.20
CA GLN A 311 -0.33 -3.30 10.31
C GLN A 311 -0.94 -4.54 9.64
N LEU A 312 -1.61 -5.39 10.41
CA LEU A 312 -2.30 -6.57 9.88
C LEU A 312 -3.39 -6.22 8.88
N LEU A 313 -4.14 -5.13 9.10
CA LEU A 313 -5.18 -4.67 8.18
C LEU A 313 -4.60 -4.12 6.88
N ASN A 314 -3.48 -3.40 6.95
CA ASN A 314 -2.79 -2.93 5.74
C ASN A 314 -2.25 -4.10 4.92
N VAL A 315 -1.57 -5.07 5.55
CA VAL A 315 -1.12 -6.30 4.88
C VAL A 315 -2.32 -7.06 4.29
N ARG A 316 -3.42 -7.19 5.03
CA ARG A 316 -4.64 -7.83 4.52
C ARG A 316 -5.16 -7.14 3.27
N LYS A 317 -5.21 -5.80 3.26
CA LYS A 317 -5.65 -5.04 2.10
C LYS A 317 -4.78 -5.32 0.87
N GLU A 318 -3.46 -5.36 1.03
CA GLU A 318 -2.52 -5.70 -0.06
C GLU A 318 -2.83 -7.08 -0.67
N TRP A 319 -3.13 -8.08 0.17
CA TRP A 319 -3.47 -9.43 -0.27
C TRP A 319 -4.89 -9.57 -0.82
N ASP A 320 -5.85 -8.83 -0.28
CA ASP A 320 -7.22 -8.78 -0.80
C ASP A 320 -7.21 -8.17 -2.21
N ASP A 321 -6.48 -7.06 -2.41
CA ASP A 321 -6.28 -6.43 -3.72
C ASP A 321 -5.61 -7.41 -4.71
N TRP A 322 -4.59 -8.15 -4.25
CA TRP A 322 -3.96 -9.21 -5.05
C TRP A 322 -4.94 -10.31 -5.47
N ALA A 323 -5.79 -10.78 -4.55
CA ALA A 323 -6.74 -11.85 -4.81
C ALA A 323 -7.87 -11.41 -5.75
N GLU A 324 -8.38 -10.18 -5.60
CA GLU A 324 -9.42 -9.61 -6.47
C GLU A 324 -8.91 -9.43 -7.91
N ASN A 325 -7.69 -8.92 -8.08
CA ASN A 325 -7.06 -8.81 -9.39
C ASN A 325 -6.93 -10.18 -10.08
N ARG A 326 -6.47 -11.21 -9.35
CA ARG A 326 -6.39 -12.61 -9.83
C ARG A 326 -7.74 -13.21 -10.22
N LEU A 327 -8.81 -12.94 -9.47
CA LEU A 327 -10.16 -13.43 -9.78
C LEU A 327 -10.75 -12.75 -11.02
N SER A 328 -10.39 -11.48 -11.26
CA SER A 328 -10.76 -10.74 -12.47
C SER A 328 -10.00 -11.20 -13.72
N GLU A 329 -8.80 -11.77 -13.54
CA GLU A 329 -7.93 -12.33 -14.59
C GLU A 329 -8.30 -13.76 -15.01
N GLY A 330 -9.34 -14.36 -14.44
CA GLY A 330 -9.80 -15.73 -14.69
C GLY A 330 -10.23 -16.08 -16.14
N SER A 331 -9.94 -15.23 -17.13
CA SER A 331 -10.08 -15.50 -18.56
C SER A 331 -8.76 -15.54 -19.35
N SER A 332 -7.59 -15.50 -18.71
CA SER A 332 -6.31 -15.71 -19.40
C SER A 332 -5.19 -16.09 -18.45
N GLN A 333 -4.42 -17.12 -18.82
CA GLN A 333 -3.23 -17.59 -18.09
C GLN A 333 -2.20 -16.46 -17.86
N GLY A 334 -1.79 -16.26 -16.60
CA GLY A 334 -0.42 -15.87 -16.25
C GLY A 334 -0.18 -14.53 -15.55
N SER A 335 0.49 -14.61 -14.39
CA SER A 335 1.27 -13.58 -13.65
C SER A 335 0.55 -12.71 -12.60
N LEU A 336 1.23 -12.51 -11.46
CA LEU A 336 0.84 -11.63 -10.35
C LEU A 336 0.94 -10.15 -10.76
N ALA A 337 0.18 -9.26 -10.12
CA ALA A 337 0.66 -7.88 -9.95
C ALA A 337 1.92 -7.92 -9.05
N PRO A 338 3.08 -7.41 -9.50
CA PRO A 338 4.37 -7.71 -8.90
C PRO A 338 4.61 -6.92 -7.59
N ARG A 339 5.32 -7.55 -6.63
CA ARG A 339 6.08 -6.77 -5.64
C ARG A 339 6.99 -5.84 -6.46
N LYS A 340 6.81 -4.52 -6.31
CA LYS A 340 7.73 -3.57 -6.92
C LYS A 340 9.11 -3.79 -6.31
N ASN A 341 10.07 -4.08 -7.17
CA ASN A 341 11.44 -4.32 -6.77
C ASN A 341 12.34 -3.28 -7.43
N LEU A 342 13.41 -2.94 -6.73
CA LEU A 342 14.51 -2.15 -7.27
C LEU A 342 15.55 -3.11 -7.81
N TYR A 343 15.99 -2.88 -9.04
CA TYR A 343 17.13 -3.54 -9.66
C TYR A 343 18.30 -2.56 -9.68
N ILE A 344 19.38 -2.90 -8.99
CA ILE A 344 20.49 -2.00 -8.71
C ILE A 344 21.77 -2.60 -9.29
N LEU A 345 22.51 -1.80 -10.06
CA LEU A 345 23.81 -2.16 -10.60
C LEU A 345 24.92 -1.83 -9.62
N ASP A 346 25.79 -2.79 -9.39
CA ASP A 346 27.05 -2.64 -8.65
C ASP A 346 28.18 -2.97 -9.61
N THR A 347 29.06 -1.99 -9.85
CA THR A 347 30.14 -2.12 -10.83
C THR A 347 31.45 -2.68 -10.25
N ASP A 348 31.57 -2.80 -8.93
CA ASP A 348 32.77 -3.31 -8.24
C ASP A 348 34.09 -2.61 -8.66
N LEU A 349 34.08 -1.27 -8.69
CA LEU A 349 35.22 -0.43 -9.06
C LEU A 349 36.39 -0.47 -8.06
N ILE A 350 36.14 -0.85 -6.80
CA ILE A 350 37.18 -0.89 -5.76
C ILE A 350 38.19 -2.04 -5.95
N LYS A 351 37.82 -3.12 -6.66
CA LYS A 351 38.78 -4.22 -6.94
C LYS A 351 39.70 -3.83 -8.10
N LEU A 352 41.02 -3.91 -7.84
CA LEU A 352 42.17 -3.59 -8.71
C LEU A 352 41.90 -3.69 -10.24
N PRO A 353 42.52 -2.83 -11.07
CA PRO A 353 42.28 -2.81 -12.51
C PRO A 353 42.52 -4.19 -13.14
N GLY A 354 41.49 -4.70 -13.85
CA GLY A 354 41.51 -5.97 -14.57
C GLY A 354 40.72 -7.13 -13.94
N LYS A 355 40.03 -6.92 -12.81
CA LYS A 355 39.12 -7.90 -12.19
C LYS A 355 37.80 -7.27 -11.72
N CYS A 356 37.11 -6.54 -12.60
CA CYS A 356 35.75 -6.09 -12.30
C CYS A 356 34.83 -7.31 -12.15
N ASN A 357 34.12 -7.39 -11.03
CA ASN A 357 33.08 -8.39 -10.80
C ASN A 357 31.75 -7.67 -10.53
N GLY A 358 31.22 -7.05 -11.59
CA GLY A 358 29.94 -6.35 -11.51
C GLY A 358 28.78 -7.32 -11.28
N ARG A 359 27.69 -6.81 -10.72
CA ARG A 359 26.48 -7.59 -10.43
C ARG A 359 25.24 -6.73 -10.55
N ILE A 360 24.10 -7.40 -10.64
CA ILE A 360 22.77 -6.80 -10.51
C ILE A 360 22.15 -7.42 -9.25
N VAL A 361 21.75 -6.57 -8.30
CA VAL A 361 21.02 -6.97 -7.10
C VAL A 361 19.59 -6.50 -7.19
N THR A 362 18.69 -7.23 -6.54
CA THR A 362 17.29 -6.84 -6.40
C THR A 362 16.92 -6.75 -4.93
N CYS A 363 16.01 -5.83 -4.59
CA CYS A 363 15.39 -5.73 -3.27
C CYS A 363 13.99 -5.13 -3.39
N GLY A 364 13.18 -5.26 -2.34
CA GLY A 364 11.94 -4.50 -2.22
C GLY A 364 12.21 -3.00 -2.16
N ILE A 365 11.23 -2.18 -2.51
CA ILE A 365 11.31 -0.70 -2.42
C ILE A 365 11.59 -0.16 -1.01
N ASP A 366 11.40 -0.97 0.02
CA ASP A 366 11.73 -0.68 1.42
C ASP A 366 13.14 -1.14 1.83
N GLY A 367 13.89 -1.77 0.92
CA GLY A 367 15.20 -2.36 1.15
C GLY A 367 15.16 -3.82 1.64
N SER A 368 13.98 -4.43 1.77
CA SER A 368 13.86 -5.84 2.18
C SER A 368 14.27 -6.82 1.07
N ASP A 369 14.48 -8.09 1.42
CA ASP A 369 14.71 -9.19 0.47
C ASP A 369 15.86 -8.95 -0.53
N LEU A 370 16.93 -8.29 -0.07
CA LEU A 370 18.11 -8.01 -0.89
C LEU A 370 18.82 -9.31 -1.29
N HIS A 371 18.93 -9.56 -2.60
CA HIS A 371 19.70 -10.68 -3.15
C HIS A 371 20.26 -10.37 -4.54
N THR A 372 21.27 -11.12 -4.98
CA THR A 372 21.89 -10.98 -6.31
C THR A 372 21.09 -11.77 -7.35
N VAL A 373 20.80 -11.16 -8.50
CA VAL A 373 20.13 -11.83 -9.65
C VAL A 373 21.08 -12.13 -10.81
N ILE A 374 22.08 -11.28 -11.02
CA ILE A 374 23.16 -11.50 -11.99
C ILE A 374 24.49 -11.24 -11.28
N GLU A 375 25.43 -12.16 -11.43
CA GLU A 375 26.79 -12.07 -10.88
C GLU A 375 27.85 -12.13 -11.98
N ASN A 376 29.10 -11.79 -11.64
CA ASN A 376 30.25 -11.99 -12.51
C ASN A 376 30.17 -11.27 -13.86
N ILE A 377 29.72 -10.01 -13.87
CA ILE A 377 29.77 -9.13 -15.04
C ILE A 377 31.18 -8.56 -15.18
N PRO A 378 31.97 -8.95 -16.19
CA PRO A 378 33.38 -8.58 -16.30
C PRO A 378 33.63 -7.20 -16.93
N THR A 379 32.57 -6.51 -17.37
CA THR A 379 32.63 -5.34 -18.27
C THR A 379 31.93 -4.10 -17.70
N MET A 380 31.99 -3.91 -16.38
CA MET A 380 31.50 -2.73 -15.64
C MET A 380 30.07 -2.28 -16.05
N PRO A 381 29.01 -2.80 -15.41
CA PRO A 381 27.64 -2.39 -15.69
C PRO A 381 27.38 -0.93 -15.27
N ASP A 382 26.58 -0.18 -16.04
CA ASP A 382 26.31 1.24 -15.78
C ASP A 382 24.83 1.62 -15.75
N GLY A 383 24.12 1.57 -16.89
CA GLY A 383 22.70 1.91 -16.96
C GLY A 383 21.80 0.67 -17.00
N ILE A 384 20.60 0.74 -16.41
CA ILE A 384 19.59 -0.34 -16.44
C ILE A 384 18.19 0.22 -16.67
N THR A 385 17.35 -0.50 -17.40
CA THR A 385 15.92 -0.20 -17.59
C THR A 385 15.10 -1.49 -17.59
N ILE A 386 13.83 -1.40 -17.22
CA ILE A 386 12.90 -2.53 -17.15
C ILE A 386 11.85 -2.40 -18.25
N ASP A 387 11.60 -3.51 -18.94
CA ASP A 387 10.44 -3.73 -19.76
C ASP A 387 9.37 -4.45 -18.95
N HIS A 388 8.46 -3.66 -18.37
CA HIS A 388 7.41 -4.19 -17.50
C HIS A 388 6.48 -5.16 -18.25
N SER A 389 6.25 -4.93 -19.54
CA SER A 389 5.33 -5.76 -20.33
C SER A 389 5.86 -7.17 -20.60
N ALA A 390 7.18 -7.31 -20.70
CA ALA A 390 7.83 -8.61 -20.96
C ALA A 390 8.50 -9.21 -19.73
N GLY A 391 8.58 -8.48 -18.60
CA GLY A 391 9.33 -8.92 -17.43
C GLY A 391 10.82 -9.11 -17.74
N LYS A 392 11.41 -8.18 -18.50
CA LYS A 392 12.83 -8.19 -18.87
C LYS A 392 13.55 -6.95 -18.37
N MET A 393 14.81 -7.13 -18.02
CA MET A 393 15.75 -6.03 -17.76
C MET A 393 16.74 -5.91 -18.92
N TYR A 394 17.15 -4.67 -19.20
CA TYR A 394 18.17 -4.33 -20.18
C TYR A 394 19.22 -3.46 -19.49
N TRP A 395 20.49 -3.75 -19.69
CA TRP A 395 21.57 -2.96 -19.09
C TRP A 395 22.75 -2.76 -20.04
N THR A 396 23.50 -1.70 -19.78
CA THR A 396 24.71 -1.35 -20.52
C THR A 396 25.95 -1.80 -19.76
N ASN A 397 26.98 -2.21 -20.51
CA ASN A 397 28.29 -2.56 -19.99
C ASN A 397 29.33 -1.64 -20.62
N MET A 398 30.11 -0.93 -19.80
CA MET A 398 31.09 0.06 -20.26
C MET A 398 32.32 -0.55 -20.94
N GLY A 399 32.51 -1.86 -20.83
CA GLY A 399 33.69 -2.56 -21.33
C GLY A 399 34.71 -2.86 -20.24
N THR A 400 35.89 -3.35 -20.61
CA THR A 400 36.94 -3.71 -19.65
C THR A 400 37.77 -2.51 -19.18
N SER A 401 37.69 -1.39 -19.90
CA SER A 401 38.36 -0.12 -19.60
C SER A 401 37.66 1.02 -20.31
N PHE A 402 37.80 2.25 -19.80
CA PHE A 402 37.24 3.44 -20.47
C PHE A 402 37.92 3.76 -21.83
N ASN A 403 39.07 3.15 -22.11
CA ASN A 403 39.83 3.38 -23.34
C ASN A 403 39.66 2.25 -24.38
N THR A 404 38.92 1.20 -24.05
CA THR A 404 38.66 0.08 -24.95
C THR A 404 37.30 0.27 -25.61
N ASN A 405 37.19 -0.08 -26.89
CA ASN A 405 35.92 -0.05 -27.63
C ASN A 405 35.25 -1.41 -27.53
N ASP A 406 34.97 -1.83 -26.30
CA ASP A 406 34.49 -3.17 -25.97
C ASP A 406 33.23 -3.20 -25.08
N GLY A 407 32.49 -2.09 -25.02
CA GLY A 407 31.18 -2.03 -24.37
C GLY A 407 30.09 -2.83 -25.10
N SER A 408 28.99 -3.12 -24.40
CA SER A 408 27.87 -3.92 -24.91
C SER A 408 26.55 -3.53 -24.26
N ILE A 409 25.44 -4.04 -24.79
CA ILE A 409 24.12 -4.01 -24.14
C ILE A 409 23.63 -5.44 -24.01
N GLU A 410 23.13 -5.80 -22.83
CA GLU A 410 22.62 -7.12 -22.51
C GLU A 410 21.19 -7.05 -21.98
N SER A 411 20.50 -8.19 -22.00
CA SER A 411 19.17 -8.35 -21.44
C SER A 411 19.05 -9.66 -20.69
N ALA A 412 18.12 -9.75 -19.75
CA ALA A 412 17.72 -10.99 -19.08
C ALA A 412 16.28 -10.86 -18.57
N ASN A 413 15.66 -11.97 -18.19
CA ASN A 413 14.44 -11.93 -17.39
C ASN A 413 14.73 -11.33 -16.01
N LEU A 414 13.68 -10.85 -15.32
CA LEU A 414 13.78 -10.25 -13.98
C LEU A 414 14.36 -11.19 -12.89
N ASP A 415 14.34 -12.50 -13.11
CA ASP A 415 14.96 -13.51 -12.23
C ASP A 415 16.41 -13.84 -12.61
N GLY A 416 16.97 -13.16 -13.63
CA GLY A 416 18.31 -13.37 -14.15
C GLY A 416 18.43 -14.46 -15.22
N SER A 417 17.36 -15.19 -15.53
CA SER A 417 17.34 -16.20 -16.59
C SER A 417 17.31 -15.57 -18.00
N ASP A 418 17.53 -16.36 -19.05
CA ASP A 418 17.54 -15.89 -20.46
C ASP A 418 18.44 -14.67 -20.72
N ARG A 419 19.67 -14.71 -20.18
CA ARG A 419 20.67 -13.67 -20.42
C ARG A 419 21.15 -13.71 -21.87
N GLN A 420 21.02 -12.58 -22.58
CA GLN A 420 21.33 -12.43 -24.01
C GLN A 420 22.13 -11.15 -24.25
N THR A 421 22.98 -11.15 -25.27
CA THR A 421 23.60 -9.93 -25.80
C THR A 421 22.67 -9.28 -26.83
N VAL A 422 22.25 -8.03 -26.57
CA VAL A 422 21.38 -7.25 -27.46
C VAL A 422 22.22 -6.46 -28.47
N ILE A 423 23.20 -5.71 -27.99
CA ILE A 423 24.19 -5.02 -28.84
C ILE A 423 25.58 -5.57 -28.52
N PRO A 424 26.27 -6.21 -29.50
CA PRO A 424 27.56 -6.82 -29.25
C PRO A 424 28.70 -5.81 -29.15
N THR A 425 29.77 -6.24 -28.49
CA THR A 425 31.07 -5.57 -28.43
C THR A 425 31.57 -5.10 -29.79
N GLY A 426 32.10 -3.87 -29.84
CA GLY A 426 32.67 -3.28 -31.05
C GLY A 426 31.64 -2.75 -32.05
N ALA A 427 30.34 -2.90 -31.78
CA ALA A 427 29.32 -2.29 -32.62
C ALA A 427 29.35 -0.75 -32.48
N PRO A 428 29.00 0.02 -33.53
CA PRO A 428 28.98 1.47 -33.42
C PRO A 428 28.03 1.97 -32.32
N GLY A 429 28.49 2.93 -31.51
CA GLY A 429 27.69 3.55 -30.44
C GLY A 429 27.65 2.77 -29.13
N VAL A 430 28.53 1.78 -28.92
CA VAL A 430 28.71 1.08 -27.63
C VAL A 430 30.19 1.01 -27.22
N GLN A 431 30.94 2.09 -27.42
CA GLN A 431 32.31 2.18 -26.90
C GLN A 431 32.29 2.12 -25.37
N THR A 432 31.47 2.97 -24.76
CA THR A 432 31.27 3.10 -23.31
C THR A 432 29.81 3.49 -23.07
N PRO A 433 28.86 2.57 -23.34
CA PRO A 433 27.44 2.87 -23.18
C PRO A 433 27.14 3.17 -21.70
N LYS A 434 26.27 4.17 -21.50
CA LYS A 434 25.90 4.75 -20.20
C LYS A 434 24.43 4.49 -19.91
N GLN A 435 23.68 5.47 -19.43
CA GLN A 435 22.28 5.30 -19.14
C GLN A 435 21.54 4.78 -20.38
N ILE A 436 20.58 3.88 -20.13
CA ILE A 436 19.66 3.31 -21.11
C ILE A 436 18.23 3.57 -20.64
N SER A 437 17.33 3.86 -21.58
CA SER A 437 15.92 4.11 -21.33
C SER A 437 15.07 3.36 -22.38
N LEU A 438 13.96 2.80 -21.94
CA LEU A 438 12.99 2.13 -22.79
C LEU A 438 11.87 3.11 -23.18
N ALA A 439 11.67 3.30 -24.49
CA ALA A 439 10.50 3.97 -25.03
C ALA A 439 9.36 2.94 -25.18
N GLU A 440 8.38 2.99 -24.28
CA GLU A 440 7.38 1.93 -24.10
C GLU A 440 6.39 1.80 -25.28
N LYS A 441 5.97 2.90 -25.91
CA LYS A 441 5.00 2.87 -27.01
C LYS A 441 5.65 2.37 -28.31
N SER A 442 6.86 2.86 -28.61
CA SER A 442 7.61 2.47 -29.82
C SER A 442 8.44 1.21 -29.64
N ARG A 443 8.60 0.71 -28.41
CA ARG A 443 9.37 -0.49 -28.07
C ARG A 443 10.81 -0.41 -28.57
N LYS A 444 11.46 0.72 -28.29
CA LYS A 444 12.86 0.98 -28.66
C LYS A 444 13.69 1.31 -27.42
N LEU A 445 14.92 0.81 -27.40
CA LEU A 445 15.93 1.16 -26.41
C LEU A 445 16.66 2.41 -26.88
N TYR A 446 16.90 3.35 -25.97
CA TYR A 446 17.69 4.56 -26.18
C TYR A 446 18.86 4.57 -25.20
N TRP A 447 20.07 4.87 -25.66
CA TRP A 447 21.22 4.96 -24.76
C TRP A 447 22.21 6.03 -25.21
N CYS A 448 23.00 6.50 -24.26
CA CYS A 448 24.15 7.37 -24.51
C CYS A 448 25.45 6.56 -24.52
N ASP A 449 26.42 7.01 -25.31
CA ASP A 449 27.79 6.49 -25.33
C ASP A 449 28.76 7.62 -24.99
N ARG A 450 29.49 7.46 -23.88
CA ARG A 450 30.31 8.53 -23.29
C ARG A 450 31.50 8.86 -24.20
N GLU A 451 32.47 7.96 -24.30
CA GLU A 451 33.65 8.12 -25.15
C GLU A 451 33.31 8.03 -26.64
N GLY A 452 32.28 7.28 -27.03
CA GLY A 452 31.78 7.27 -28.41
C GLY A 452 31.09 8.57 -28.84
N MET A 453 30.72 9.43 -27.87
CA MET A 453 30.14 10.76 -28.05
C MET A 453 28.84 10.72 -28.87
N LYS A 454 27.95 9.78 -28.53
CA LYS A 454 26.74 9.48 -29.31
C LYS A 454 25.50 9.30 -28.44
N VAL A 455 24.35 9.58 -29.04
CA VAL A 455 23.03 9.12 -28.57
C VAL A 455 22.50 8.15 -29.63
N CYS A 456 22.11 6.96 -29.20
CA CYS A 456 21.71 5.87 -30.09
C CYS A 456 20.34 5.33 -29.71
N ARG A 457 19.68 4.64 -30.65
CA ARG A 457 18.53 3.79 -30.35
C ARG A 457 18.56 2.50 -31.17
N SER A 458 17.78 1.51 -30.76
CA SER A 458 17.50 0.29 -31.52
C SER A 458 16.15 -0.30 -31.12
N ASN A 459 15.69 -1.31 -31.85
CA ASN A 459 14.68 -2.23 -31.33
C ASN A 459 15.21 -3.01 -30.12
N LEU A 460 14.32 -3.65 -29.36
CA LEU A 460 14.67 -4.39 -28.14
C LEU A 460 15.57 -5.61 -28.40
N ASP A 461 15.59 -6.12 -29.63
CA ASP A 461 16.46 -7.20 -30.09
C ASP A 461 17.79 -6.70 -30.70
N GLY A 462 18.03 -5.38 -30.66
CA GLY A 462 19.22 -4.74 -31.21
C GLY A 462 19.16 -4.44 -32.71
N SER A 463 18.10 -4.84 -33.41
CA SER A 463 17.89 -4.50 -34.81
C SER A 463 17.54 -3.01 -35.01
N GLU A 464 17.62 -2.54 -36.27
CA GLU A 464 17.34 -1.13 -36.63
C GLU A 464 18.10 -0.12 -35.77
N LYS A 465 19.38 -0.41 -35.48
CA LYS A 465 20.21 0.50 -34.70
C LYS A 465 20.49 1.78 -35.49
N GLU A 466 20.29 2.90 -34.82
CA GLU A 466 20.47 4.25 -35.36
C GLU A 466 21.30 5.12 -34.41
N ILE A 467 22.16 5.96 -34.98
CA ILE A 467 22.83 7.05 -34.25
C ILE A 467 21.97 8.29 -34.45
N LEU A 468 21.35 8.78 -33.38
CA LEU A 468 20.47 9.95 -33.40
C LEU A 468 21.26 11.25 -33.31
N ILE A 469 22.28 11.27 -32.45
CA ILE A 469 23.16 12.42 -32.24
C ILE A 469 24.60 11.93 -32.28
N ASP A 470 25.44 12.61 -33.07
CA ASP A 470 26.90 12.44 -33.05
C ASP A 470 27.56 13.77 -32.66
N THR A 471 28.18 13.81 -31.50
CA THR A 471 28.87 15.01 -31.00
C THR A 471 30.37 14.96 -31.22
N SER A 472 30.92 13.86 -31.76
CA SER A 472 32.36 13.66 -31.95
C SER A 472 33.03 14.68 -32.87
N SER A 473 32.25 15.29 -33.77
CA SER A 473 32.68 16.32 -34.72
C SER A 473 32.27 17.74 -34.32
N THR A 474 31.54 17.91 -33.22
CA THR A 474 31.16 19.24 -32.68
C THR A 474 32.25 19.77 -31.75
N ASP A 475 32.42 21.10 -31.63
CA ASP A 475 33.33 21.76 -30.68
C ASP A 475 34.71 21.05 -30.54
N THR A 476 35.32 20.66 -31.66
CA THR A 476 36.58 19.86 -31.67
C THR A 476 37.79 20.64 -31.15
N ASP A 477 37.66 21.95 -31.01
CA ASP A 477 38.60 22.86 -30.38
C ASP A 477 38.62 22.72 -28.84
N LYS A 478 37.56 22.14 -28.25
CA LYS A 478 37.45 21.88 -26.81
C LYS A 478 37.85 20.44 -26.48
N PRO A 479 38.30 20.16 -25.25
CA PRO A 479 38.51 18.79 -24.77
C PRO A 479 37.26 17.90 -24.96
N SER A 480 37.46 16.60 -25.22
CA SER A 480 36.37 15.67 -25.53
C SER A 480 35.30 15.57 -24.43
N VAL A 481 35.66 15.84 -23.19
CA VAL A 481 34.79 15.82 -22.01
C VAL A 481 33.55 16.73 -22.12
N PHE A 482 33.58 17.77 -22.96
CA PHE A 482 32.43 18.62 -23.25
C PHE A 482 31.36 17.94 -24.13
N ARG A 483 31.74 16.84 -24.78
CA ARG A 483 30.96 16.18 -25.83
C ARG A 483 30.39 14.84 -25.40
N TRP A 484 30.91 14.31 -24.29
CA TRP A 484 30.49 13.06 -23.67
C TRP A 484 29.03 13.06 -23.27
N CYS A 485 28.26 12.16 -23.89
CA CYS A 485 26.83 11.95 -23.61
C CYS A 485 26.69 10.89 -22.50
N VAL A 486 25.79 11.08 -21.53
CA VAL A 486 25.68 10.16 -20.38
C VAL A 486 24.24 9.74 -20.09
N GLY A 487 23.38 10.67 -19.69
CA GLY A 487 21.98 10.39 -19.36
C GLY A 487 21.07 10.49 -20.56
N ILE A 488 19.94 9.77 -20.52
CA ILE A 488 18.95 9.69 -21.59
C ILE A 488 17.56 9.44 -21.00
N THR A 489 16.53 10.09 -21.53
CA THR A 489 15.12 9.72 -21.29
C THR A 489 14.26 10.17 -22.49
N VAL A 490 13.06 9.62 -22.62
CA VAL A 490 12.19 9.80 -23.80
C VAL A 490 10.81 10.28 -23.37
N ASP A 491 10.28 11.28 -24.08
CA ASP A 491 8.90 11.78 -23.98
C ASP A 491 8.17 11.42 -25.28
N GLU A 492 7.60 10.22 -25.35
CA GLU A 492 6.88 9.78 -26.54
C GLU A 492 5.56 10.54 -26.72
N ALA A 493 4.95 11.01 -25.63
CA ALA A 493 3.73 11.82 -25.70
C ALA A 493 3.94 13.13 -26.47
N ARG A 494 5.10 13.78 -26.33
CA ARG A 494 5.42 15.04 -27.00
C ARG A 494 6.42 14.90 -28.15
N GLY A 495 7.00 13.72 -28.35
CA GLY A 495 7.92 13.43 -29.46
C GLY A 495 9.34 13.96 -29.24
N TRP A 496 9.82 13.96 -27.99
CA TRP A 496 11.16 14.43 -27.63
C TRP A 496 11.99 13.33 -26.99
N PHE A 497 13.32 13.38 -27.15
CA PHE A 497 14.25 12.68 -26.27
C PHE A 497 15.25 13.67 -25.69
N TYR A 498 15.75 13.38 -24.49
CA TYR A 498 16.58 14.27 -23.69
C TYR A 498 17.90 13.60 -23.38
N TRP A 499 19.01 14.34 -23.40
CA TRP A 499 20.30 13.78 -22.99
C TRP A 499 21.16 14.77 -22.24
N THR A 500 22.08 14.25 -21.42
CA THR A 500 23.09 15.06 -20.72
C THR A 500 24.40 15.07 -21.49
N GLN A 501 25.10 16.20 -21.45
CA GLN A 501 26.54 16.28 -21.72
C GLN A 501 27.25 16.71 -20.44
N LYS A 502 27.97 15.77 -19.81
CA LYS A 502 28.40 15.92 -18.41
C LYS A 502 29.40 17.05 -18.16
N GLY A 503 30.22 17.38 -19.15
CA GLY A 503 31.30 18.35 -18.99
C GLY A 503 32.43 17.86 -18.06
N PRO A 504 33.47 18.70 -17.83
CA PRO A 504 34.58 18.38 -16.95
C PRO A 504 34.09 18.00 -15.56
N SER A 505 34.79 17.06 -14.91
CA SER A 505 34.37 16.66 -13.56
C SER A 505 34.42 17.85 -12.61
N LYS A 506 33.31 18.06 -11.89
CA LYS A 506 33.13 19.22 -10.99
C LYS A 506 33.32 20.59 -11.67
N GLY A 507 33.14 20.64 -12.99
CA GLY A 507 33.49 21.79 -13.83
C GLY A 507 32.43 22.88 -13.95
N LYS A 508 31.19 22.63 -13.48
CA LYS A 508 30.04 23.54 -13.65
C LYS A 508 29.80 23.96 -15.10
N GLN A 509 30.05 23.03 -16.03
CA GLN A 509 29.96 23.25 -17.47
C GLN A 509 29.13 22.13 -18.13
N GLY A 510 28.38 21.39 -17.33
CA GLY A 510 27.44 20.38 -17.78
C GLY A 510 26.20 21.00 -18.42
N ARG A 511 25.59 20.24 -19.33
CA ARG A 511 24.45 20.68 -20.14
C ARG A 511 23.42 19.58 -20.28
N ILE A 512 22.16 19.95 -20.46
CA ILE A 512 21.06 19.05 -20.83
C ILE A 512 20.43 19.57 -22.11
N PHE A 513 20.21 18.69 -23.07
CA PHE A 513 19.59 18.98 -24.35
C PHE A 513 18.33 18.14 -24.54
N ARG A 514 17.51 18.52 -25.52
CA ARG A 514 16.52 17.64 -26.13
C ARG A 514 16.50 17.78 -27.65
N ALA A 515 16.00 16.77 -28.34
CA ALA A 515 15.78 16.80 -29.78
C ALA A 515 14.51 16.04 -30.18
N ARG A 516 13.95 16.39 -31.34
CA ARG A 516 12.79 15.71 -31.90
C ARG A 516 13.12 14.26 -32.23
N ILE A 517 12.24 13.32 -31.86
CA ILE A 517 12.41 11.89 -32.16
C ILE A 517 12.41 11.64 -33.67
N ASP A 518 11.55 12.35 -34.41
CA ASP A 518 11.37 12.23 -35.86
C ASP A 518 12.34 13.10 -36.67
N ASN A 519 12.96 14.10 -36.05
CA ASN A 519 13.94 14.97 -36.67
C ASN A 519 15.06 15.38 -35.69
N PRO A 520 16.02 14.50 -35.38
CA PRO A 520 17.07 14.79 -34.38
C PRO A 520 17.93 16.04 -34.65
N ALA A 521 17.90 16.58 -35.87
CA ALA A 521 18.54 17.85 -36.21
C ALA A 521 17.87 19.06 -35.52
N GLU A 522 16.56 18.97 -35.24
CA GLU A 522 15.81 19.94 -34.45
C GLU A 522 16.05 19.67 -32.95
N ARG A 523 17.03 20.39 -32.40
CA ARG A 523 17.49 20.23 -31.02
C ARG A 523 17.62 21.56 -30.30
N GLU A 524 17.44 21.53 -28.99
CA GLU A 524 17.57 22.68 -28.11
C GLU A 524 18.40 22.38 -26.85
N LEU A 525 19.10 23.41 -26.37
CA LEU A 525 19.77 23.41 -25.06
C LEU A 525 18.73 23.79 -24.00
N LEU A 526 18.52 22.92 -23.01
CA LEU A 526 17.56 23.13 -21.92
C LEU A 526 18.20 23.80 -20.71
N PHE A 527 19.35 23.28 -20.31
CA PHE A 527 20.08 23.70 -19.12
C PHE A 527 21.58 23.75 -19.43
N GLU A 528 22.27 24.74 -18.87
CA GLU A 528 23.72 24.90 -18.96
C GLU A 528 24.30 25.31 -17.60
N ASN A 529 25.62 25.31 -17.49
CA ASN A 529 26.36 25.59 -16.26
C ASN A 529 25.97 24.65 -15.10
N LEU A 530 25.54 23.43 -15.42
CA LEU A 530 25.26 22.40 -14.44
C LEU A 530 26.57 21.82 -13.89
N PRO A 531 26.61 21.39 -12.62
CA PRO A 531 27.80 20.81 -11.99
C PRO A 531 28.44 19.70 -12.84
N GLU A 532 27.69 18.61 -13.04
CA GLU A 532 28.07 17.42 -13.79
C GLU A 532 26.81 16.52 -13.88
N PRO A 533 25.88 16.80 -14.82
CA PRO A 533 24.61 16.08 -14.92
C PRO A 533 24.85 14.67 -15.49
N ILE A 534 24.27 13.67 -14.83
CA ILE A 534 24.47 12.25 -15.14
C ILE A 534 23.20 11.65 -15.71
N ASP A 535 22.34 11.05 -14.88
CA ASP A 535 21.16 10.30 -15.33
C ASP A 535 19.92 11.19 -15.37
N LEU A 536 18.99 10.83 -16.27
CA LEU A 536 17.72 11.49 -16.48
C LEU A 536 16.55 10.55 -16.24
N GLU A 537 15.48 11.06 -15.65
CA GLU A 537 14.16 10.42 -15.64
C GLU A 537 13.08 11.44 -15.96
N LEU A 538 11.94 10.96 -16.48
CA LEU A 538 10.86 11.84 -16.91
C LEU A 538 9.51 11.36 -16.40
N ASP A 539 8.75 12.29 -15.81
CA ASP A 539 7.31 12.15 -15.74
C ASP A 539 6.66 12.73 -17.00
N GLU A 540 6.29 11.85 -17.95
CA GLU A 540 5.62 12.24 -19.19
C GLU A 540 4.28 12.95 -18.96
N GLU A 541 3.56 12.66 -17.88
CA GLU A 541 2.24 13.26 -17.62
C GLU A 541 2.39 14.75 -17.34
N THR A 542 3.30 15.08 -16.43
CA THR A 542 3.55 16.45 -15.98
C THR A 542 4.64 17.17 -16.78
N ALA A 543 5.31 16.47 -17.69
CA ALA A 543 6.53 16.92 -18.37
C ALA A 543 7.59 17.41 -17.39
N THR A 544 7.77 16.68 -16.30
CA THR A 544 8.78 16.99 -15.28
C THR A 544 10.01 16.14 -15.51
N LEU A 545 11.13 16.78 -15.85
CA LEU A 545 12.43 16.15 -16.00
C LEU A 545 13.13 16.13 -14.64
N TYR A 546 13.66 14.97 -14.27
CA TYR A 546 14.48 14.73 -13.08
C TYR A 546 15.89 14.37 -13.51
N TRP A 547 16.88 14.80 -12.73
CA TRP A 547 18.27 14.41 -13.00
C TRP A 547 19.17 14.44 -11.77
N THR A 548 20.21 13.62 -11.83
CA THR A 548 21.30 13.58 -10.85
C THR A 548 22.45 14.47 -11.31
N ASP A 549 23.05 15.21 -10.38
CA ASP A 549 24.27 16.00 -10.60
C ASP A 549 25.37 15.52 -9.66
N ARG A 550 26.54 15.22 -10.22
CA ARG A 550 27.77 14.95 -9.46
C ARG A 550 28.50 16.24 -9.06
N GLY A 551 29.52 16.09 -8.22
CA GLY A 551 30.42 17.16 -7.80
C GLY A 551 30.09 17.79 -6.46
N ASP A 552 30.81 18.85 -6.09
CA ASP A 552 30.83 19.31 -4.70
C ASP A 552 29.69 20.29 -4.33
N PRO A 553 29.33 20.37 -3.03
CA PRO A 553 28.47 21.42 -2.51
C PRO A 553 28.97 22.84 -2.89
N PRO A 554 28.08 23.84 -3.04
CA PRO A 554 26.65 23.79 -2.77
C PRO A 554 25.79 23.39 -3.97
N THR A 555 26.37 23.09 -5.14
CA THR A 555 25.60 22.89 -6.37
C THR A 555 25.58 21.46 -6.89
N GLY A 556 26.58 20.63 -6.62
CA GLY A 556 26.61 19.23 -7.02
C GLY A 556 26.13 18.27 -5.94
N ASN A 557 26.19 16.97 -6.24
CA ASN A 557 25.74 15.88 -5.37
C ASN A 557 24.28 16.06 -4.95
N SER A 558 23.44 16.20 -5.97
CA SER A 558 22.03 16.56 -5.83
C SER A 558 21.12 15.80 -6.78
N LEU A 559 19.88 15.62 -6.34
CA LEU A 559 18.74 15.29 -7.18
C LEU A 559 17.99 16.58 -7.52
N ASN A 560 17.71 16.80 -8.80
CA ASN A 560 17.07 18.00 -9.31
C ASN A 560 15.81 17.65 -10.10
N ARG A 561 14.91 18.63 -10.25
CA ARG A 561 13.81 18.56 -11.22
C ARG A 561 13.51 19.90 -11.89
N ALA A 562 12.82 19.86 -13.02
CA ALA A 562 12.22 21.02 -13.67
C ALA A 562 11.09 20.60 -14.63
N VAL A 563 10.05 21.42 -14.75
CA VAL A 563 9.05 21.27 -15.82
C VAL A 563 9.66 21.74 -17.13
N VAL A 564 9.61 20.89 -18.17
CA VAL A 564 10.25 21.13 -19.47
C VAL A 564 9.27 21.43 -20.61
N ASP A 565 7.97 21.34 -20.35
CA ASP A 565 6.91 21.84 -21.23
C ASP A 565 6.75 23.36 -21.07
N GLY A 566 7.18 24.13 -22.07
CA GLY A 566 7.16 25.59 -22.00
C GLY A 566 8.25 26.29 -22.83
N VAL A 567 8.14 27.63 -22.87
CA VAL A 567 9.04 28.53 -23.61
C VAL A 567 10.45 28.53 -23.02
N ALA A 568 11.46 28.44 -23.88
CA ALA A 568 12.88 28.53 -23.51
C ALA A 568 13.14 29.79 -22.64
N GLY A 569 13.76 29.60 -21.47
CA GLY A 569 14.11 30.69 -20.53
C GLY A 569 13.20 30.86 -19.30
N LYS A 570 12.07 30.13 -19.19
CA LYS A 570 11.21 30.11 -17.98
C LYS A 570 11.32 28.83 -17.15
N ARG A 571 12.25 27.93 -17.49
CA ARG A 571 12.43 26.64 -16.82
C ARG A 571 13.22 26.85 -15.53
N GLU A 572 12.56 26.71 -14.39
CA GLU A 572 13.20 26.85 -13.09
C GLU A 572 13.66 25.48 -12.57
N ARG A 573 14.96 25.37 -12.28
CA ARG A 573 15.53 24.19 -11.65
C ARG A 573 15.25 24.20 -10.16
N GLU A 574 14.65 23.13 -9.68
CA GLU A 574 14.45 22.87 -8.26
C GLU A 574 15.39 21.75 -7.77
N VAL A 575 16.00 21.93 -6.60
CA VAL A 575 16.78 20.88 -5.93
C VAL A 575 15.90 20.14 -4.92
N LEU A 576 15.79 18.82 -5.09
CA LEU A 576 15.01 17.93 -4.25
C LEU A 576 15.84 17.35 -3.11
N ALA A 577 17.05 16.88 -3.41
CA ALA A 577 17.96 16.32 -2.41
C ALA A 577 19.39 16.82 -2.58
N ARG A 578 20.14 16.82 -1.48
CA ARG A 578 21.56 17.19 -1.43
C ARG A 578 22.34 16.20 -0.58
N ARG A 579 23.66 16.36 -0.56
CA ARG A 579 24.60 15.51 0.21
C ARG A 579 24.43 14.04 -0.18
N LEU A 580 24.41 13.80 -1.49
CA LEU A 580 24.66 12.50 -2.08
C LEU A 580 26.18 12.36 -2.30
N HIS A 581 26.68 11.19 -2.65
CA HIS A 581 28.12 10.94 -2.73
C HIS A 581 28.55 10.44 -4.11
N GLU A 582 28.66 11.38 -5.06
CA GLU A 582 28.86 11.10 -6.48
C GLU A 582 27.67 10.32 -7.07
N THR A 583 26.49 10.94 -6.99
CA THR A 583 25.21 10.34 -7.41
C THR A 583 25.15 10.05 -8.91
N ILE A 584 24.58 8.90 -9.26
CA ILE A 584 24.45 8.43 -10.64
C ILE A 584 23.00 8.04 -10.90
N GLY A 585 22.60 6.84 -10.50
CA GLY A 585 21.34 6.23 -10.92
C GLY A 585 20.12 6.94 -10.35
N LEU A 586 19.06 6.92 -11.14
CA LEU A 586 17.79 7.55 -10.84
C LEU A 586 16.64 6.69 -11.39
N ALA A 587 15.67 6.38 -10.55
CA ALA A 587 14.40 5.76 -10.94
C ALA A 587 13.22 6.49 -10.30
N LEU A 588 12.13 6.68 -11.03
CA LEU A 588 10.94 7.41 -10.57
C LEU A 588 9.76 6.46 -10.31
N ASP A 589 9.22 6.45 -9.09
CA ASP A 589 7.90 5.88 -8.82
C ASP A 589 6.85 7.00 -8.85
N ARG A 590 6.20 7.15 -10.01
CA ARG A 590 5.16 8.16 -10.24
C ARG A 590 3.95 8.01 -9.30
N GLN A 591 3.58 6.78 -8.95
CA GLN A 591 2.40 6.53 -8.11
C GLN A 591 2.66 6.94 -6.66
N ARG A 592 3.85 6.62 -6.13
CA ARG A 592 4.26 6.99 -4.78
C ARG A 592 4.83 8.41 -4.69
N LYS A 593 5.11 9.04 -5.83
CA LYS A 593 5.78 10.35 -5.93
C LYS A 593 7.15 10.36 -5.23
N VAL A 594 7.94 9.32 -5.48
CA VAL A 594 9.30 9.21 -4.93
C VAL A 594 10.32 8.93 -6.04
N CYS A 595 11.54 9.43 -5.85
CA CYS A 595 12.71 9.06 -6.63
C CYS A 595 13.60 8.11 -5.82
N PHE A 596 14.03 7.02 -6.43
CA PHE A 596 15.13 6.21 -5.93
C PHE A 596 16.44 6.67 -6.58
N VAL A 597 17.47 6.84 -5.76
CA VAL A 597 18.75 7.39 -6.20
C VAL A 597 19.89 6.55 -5.66
N THR A 598 20.89 6.27 -6.49
CA THR A 598 22.12 5.56 -6.12
C THR A 598 23.33 6.49 -6.22
N ASP A 599 24.40 6.12 -5.51
CA ASP A 599 25.68 6.79 -5.62
C ASP A 599 26.89 5.85 -5.51
N LEU A 600 28.04 6.33 -5.99
CA LEU A 600 29.28 5.54 -6.03
C LEU A 600 29.85 5.19 -4.66
N SER A 601 29.32 5.75 -3.56
CA SER A 601 29.75 5.40 -2.21
C SER A 601 28.89 4.28 -1.60
N GLY A 602 27.97 3.72 -2.36
CA GLY A 602 27.11 2.63 -1.92
C GLY A 602 25.77 3.06 -1.36
N GLY A 603 25.46 4.35 -1.43
CA GLY A 603 24.19 4.89 -0.96
C GLY A 603 23.04 4.55 -1.89
N VAL A 604 21.93 4.08 -1.33
CA VAL A 604 20.63 3.98 -1.99
C VAL A 604 19.63 4.80 -1.18
N TYR A 605 18.96 5.74 -1.82
CA TYR A 605 18.07 6.70 -1.17
C TYR A 605 16.69 6.67 -1.80
N GLU A 606 15.66 6.81 -0.97
CA GLU A 606 14.31 7.18 -1.40
C GLU A 606 14.10 8.67 -1.09
N VAL A 607 13.70 9.45 -2.08
CA VAL A 607 13.45 10.88 -1.96
C VAL A 607 12.02 11.19 -2.34
N ASP A 608 11.23 11.70 -1.41
CA ASP A 608 9.89 12.19 -1.68
C ASP A 608 9.97 13.50 -2.51
N VAL A 609 9.31 13.52 -3.66
CA VAL A 609 9.42 14.65 -4.60
C VAL A 609 8.61 15.87 -4.16
N GLU A 610 7.67 15.73 -3.24
CA GLU A 610 6.85 16.84 -2.71
C GLU A 610 7.45 17.40 -1.42
N THR A 611 7.77 16.53 -0.46
CA THR A 611 8.26 16.93 0.87
C THR A 611 9.77 17.14 0.90
N LYS A 612 10.50 16.59 -0.08
CA LYS A 612 11.99 16.57 -0.14
C LYS A 612 12.63 15.77 0.99
N GLU A 613 11.84 14.94 1.68
CA GLU A 613 12.35 14.02 2.68
C GLU A 613 13.23 12.97 2.00
N LYS A 614 14.45 12.79 2.51
CA LYS A 614 15.42 11.79 2.02
C LYS A 614 15.57 10.68 3.05
N LYS A 615 15.14 9.48 2.70
CA LYS A 615 15.33 8.25 3.46
C LYS A 615 16.51 7.46 2.90
N VAL A 616 17.34 6.90 3.77
CA VAL A 616 18.42 5.99 3.39
C VAL A 616 17.88 4.56 3.42
N LEU A 617 17.94 3.86 2.29
CA LEU A 617 17.62 2.43 2.21
C LEU A 617 18.88 1.59 2.49
N PHE A 618 20.00 1.96 1.87
CA PHE A 618 21.31 1.38 2.13
C PHE A 618 22.34 2.51 2.24
N ALA A 619 23.22 2.41 3.23
CA ALA A 619 24.31 3.36 3.40
C ALA A 619 25.56 2.97 2.59
N GLU A 620 25.84 1.66 2.49
CA GLU A 620 27.04 1.09 1.86
C GLU A 620 26.70 -0.28 1.23
N LEU A 621 26.16 -0.31 0.02
CA LEU A 621 25.78 -1.55 -0.69
C LEU A 621 26.88 -2.07 -1.66
N GLY A 622 27.67 -1.16 -2.24
CA GLY A 622 28.67 -1.47 -3.27
C GLY A 622 29.09 -0.21 -4.04
N ASP A 623 29.68 -0.37 -5.22
CA ASP A 623 30.00 0.76 -6.11
C ASP A 623 28.83 0.95 -7.08
N LEU A 624 27.82 1.73 -6.69
CA LEU A 624 26.54 1.71 -7.39
C LEU A 624 26.48 2.67 -8.57
N THR A 625 25.89 2.19 -9.67
CA THR A 625 25.61 2.97 -10.88
C THR A 625 24.12 3.06 -11.10
N GLY A 626 23.55 2.32 -12.05
CA GLY A 626 22.15 2.39 -12.44
C GLY A 626 21.20 1.75 -11.43
N ILE A 627 19.96 2.22 -11.46
CA ILE A 627 18.84 1.69 -10.70
C ILE A 627 17.59 1.72 -11.58
N ALA A 628 16.76 0.68 -11.51
CA ALA A 628 15.46 0.66 -12.17
C ALA A 628 14.38 0.06 -11.25
N LEU A 629 13.14 0.48 -11.46
CA LEU A 629 11.97 0.00 -10.73
C LEU A 629 11.21 -0.99 -11.62
N ALA A 630 10.88 -2.17 -11.10
CA ALA A 630 10.09 -3.20 -11.82
C ALA A 630 8.64 -3.26 -11.35
#